data_AF-A0A379AFT6-F1
#
_entry.id   AF-A0A379AFT6-F1
#
_cell.length_a   1.000
_cell.length_b   1.000
_cell.length_c   1.000
_cell.angle_alpha   90.00
_cell.angle_beta   90.00
_cell.angle_gamma   90.00
#
_symmetry.space_group_name_H-M   'P 1'
#
loop_
_entity.id
_entity.type
_entity.pdbx_description
1 polymer ?
#
loop_
_entity_poly.entity_id
_entity_poly.type
_entity_poly.pdbx_seq_one_letter_code
_entity_poly.pdbx_strand_id
1 'polypeptide(L)' 'MVIALAAAGLMTFSSLAAAHAHLQSSIPAAKAQVMTSTDALTLNFSEDIEAAFSGVTLAG' A
#
# COMPACT_ATOMS: atom_id res chain seq x y z
N MET A 1 -30.30 6.52 -29.14
CA MET A 1 -29.59 5.23 -28.89
C MET A 1 -28.07 5.40 -28.86
N VAL A 2 -27.47 6.14 -29.80
CA VAL A 2 -26.00 6.40 -29.83
C VAL A 2 -25.51 7.22 -28.62
N ILE A 3 -26.28 8.22 -28.17
CA ILE A 3 -25.89 9.07 -27.02
C ILE A 3 -25.88 8.30 -25.69
N ALA A 4 -26.83 7.37 -25.48
CA ALA A 4 -26.89 6.55 -24.28
C ALA A 4 -25.74 5.53 -24.22
N LEU A 5 -25.32 5.00 -25.37
CA LEU A 5 -24.18 4.08 -25.47
C LEU A 5 -22.85 4.79 -25.23
N ALA A 6 -22.71 6.04 -25.70
CA ALA A 6 -21.55 6.88 -25.42
C ALA A 6 -21.46 7.27 -23.92
N ALA A 7 -22.59 7.57 -23.29
CA ALA A 7 -22.64 7.87 -21.85
C ALA A 7 -22.28 6.64 -20.99
N ALA A 8 -22.70 5.44 -21.37
CA ALA A 8 -22.34 4.20 -20.68
C ALA A 8 -20.84 3.86 -20.81
N GLY A 9 -20.23 4.14 -21.97
CA GLY A 9 -18.80 3.92 -22.21
C GLY A 9 -17.88 4.84 -21.42
N LEU A 10 -18.35 6.02 -20.99
CA LEU A 10 -17.56 6.94 -20.15
C LEU A 10 -17.54 6.52 -18.67
N MET A 11 -18.52 5.73 -18.22
CA MET A 11 -18.61 5.28 -16.82
C MET A 11 -17.73 4.06 -16.52
N THR A 12 -17.17 3.40 -17.55
CA THR A 12 -16.29 2.23 -17.38
C THR A 12 -14.83 2.59 -17.10
N PHE A 13 -14.49 3.88 -17.09
CA PHE A 13 -13.13 4.38 -16.79
C PHE A 13 -12.93 4.80 -15.33
N SER A 14 -13.86 4.47 -14.43
CA SER A 14 -13.55 4.53 -13.00
C SER A 14 -12.56 3.40 -12.69
N SER A 15 -11.28 3.67 -12.92
CA SER A 15 -10.20 2.85 -12.39
C SER A 15 -10.37 2.91 -10.88
N LEU A 16 -11.01 1.89 -10.32
CA LEU A 16 -10.89 1.50 -8.93
C LEU A 16 -9.44 1.04 -8.73
N ALA A 17 -8.50 1.97 -8.85
CA ALA A 17 -7.16 1.80 -8.33
C ALA A 17 -7.36 1.66 -6.82
N ALA A 18 -6.96 0.52 -6.27
CA ALA A 18 -6.71 0.41 -4.84
C ALA A 18 -5.56 1.38 -4.53
N ALA A 19 -5.88 2.65 -4.29
CA ALA A 19 -4.96 3.77 -4.44
C ALA A 19 -4.12 4.08 -3.19
N HIS A 20 -4.01 3.14 -2.25
CA HIS A 20 -3.24 3.32 -1.02
C HIS A 20 -2.22 2.20 -0.86
N ALA A 21 -0.98 2.59 -0.52
CA ALA A 21 0.12 1.68 -0.19
C ALA A 21 -0.28 0.71 0.94
N HIS A 22 -0.49 -0.56 0.60
CA HIS A 22 -0.77 -1.61 1.59
C HIS A 22 0.51 -2.34 1.97
N LEU A 23 0.72 -2.56 3.27
CA LEU A 23 1.86 -3.36 3.74
C LEU A 23 1.67 -4.82 3.33
N GLN A 24 2.58 -5.34 2.51
CA GLN A 24 2.59 -6.73 2.04
C GLN A 24 3.40 -7.65 2.95
N SER A 25 4.54 -7.15 3.45
CA SER A 25 5.41 -7.91 4.35
C SER A 25 6.29 -6.99 5.19
N SER A 26 6.85 -7.56 6.26
CA SER A 26 7.80 -6.88 7.13
C SER A 26 8.92 -7.80 7.56
N ILE A 27 10.08 -7.22 7.87
CA ILE A 27 11.21 -7.91 8.49
C ILE A 27 11.67 -7.08 9.69
N PRO A 28 11.54 -7.59 10.93
CA PRO A 28 10.95 -8.87 11.29
C PRO A 28 9.47 -9.00 10.92
N ALA A 29 9.01 -10.23 10.65
CA ALA A 29 7.61 -10.48 10.37
C ALA A 29 6.74 -10.14 11.60
N ALA A 30 5.48 -9.78 11.40
CA ALA A 30 4.56 -9.53 12.49
C ALA A 30 4.52 -10.74 13.44
N LYS A 31 4.71 -10.48 14.76
CA LYS A 31 4.77 -11.50 15.83
C LYS A 31 5.96 -12.47 15.73
N ALA A 32 6.98 -12.19 14.92
CA ALA A 32 8.20 -12.98 14.92
C ALA A 32 8.88 -12.90 16.30
N GLN A 33 9.37 -14.05 16.78
CA GLN A 33 10.33 -14.05 17.87
C GLN A 33 11.71 -13.73 17.30
N VAL A 34 12.27 -12.62 17.77
CA VAL A 34 13.58 -12.13 17.34
C VAL A 34 14.58 -12.48 18.44
N MET A 35 15.48 -13.43 18.17
CA MET A 35 16.45 -13.91 19.16
C MET A 35 17.59 -12.92 19.42
N THR A 36 17.84 -12.01 18.48
CA THR A 36 18.88 -10.99 18.55
C THR A 36 18.33 -9.68 18.00
N SER A 37 18.58 -8.56 18.68
CA SER A 37 18.12 -7.24 18.22
C SER A 37 18.51 -7.02 16.75
N THR A 38 17.61 -6.42 15.99
CA THR A 38 17.85 -6.05 14.60
C THR A 38 18.16 -4.57 14.49
N ASP A 39 19.04 -4.20 13.56
CA ASP A 39 19.44 -2.81 13.34
C ASP A 39 18.39 -2.03 12.54
N ALA A 40 17.45 -2.70 11.86
CA ALA A 40 16.44 -2.08 11.01
C ALA A 40 15.12 -2.86 10.98
N LEU A 41 14.02 -2.14 10.78
CA LEU A 41 12.72 -2.68 10.39
C LEU A 41 12.51 -2.40 8.90
N THR A 42 12.32 -3.46 8.11
CA THR A 42 11.98 -3.32 6.68
C THR A 42 10.48 -3.53 6.49
N LEU A 43 9.83 -2.60 5.79
CA LEU A 43 8.39 -2.62 5.49
C LEU A 43 8.21 -2.56 3.97
N ASN A 44 7.58 -3.58 3.37
CA ASN A 44 7.35 -3.66 1.92
C ASN A 44 5.89 -3.39 1.60
N PHE A 45 5.63 -2.39 0.78
CA PHE A 45 4.29 -1.97 0.38
C PHE A 45 3.95 -2.40 -1.05
N SER A 46 2.67 -2.40 -1.42
CA SER A 46 2.17 -2.68 -2.78
C SER A 46 2.49 -1.60 -3.80
N GLU A 47 2.69 -0.38 -3.33
CA GLU A 47 3.04 0.79 -4.12
C GLU A 47 4.25 1.47 -3.49
N ASP A 48 4.99 2.24 -4.29
CA ASP A 48 6.09 3.06 -3.78
C ASP A 48 5.56 4.13 -2.82
N ILE A 49 6.33 4.42 -1.76
CA ILE A 49 6.04 5.48 -0.80
C ILE A 49 7.22 6.45 -0.69
N GLU A 50 6.92 7.73 -0.52
CA GLU A 50 7.94 8.76 -0.33
C GLU A 50 8.33 8.85 1.14
N ALA A 51 9.60 8.59 1.44
CA ALA A 51 10.10 8.48 2.81
C ALA A 51 10.00 9.81 3.56
N ALA A 52 10.22 10.94 2.88
CA ALA A 52 10.16 12.27 3.49
C ALA A 52 8.75 12.67 3.99
N PHE A 53 7.70 12.01 3.48
CA PHE A 53 6.31 12.23 3.87
C PHE A 53 5.68 11.05 4.62
N SER A 54 6.48 10.02 4.93
CA SER A 54 6.06 8.83 5.65
C SER A 54 6.60 8.83 7.09
N GLY A 55 5.91 8.14 8.00
CA GLY A 55 6.30 8.06 9.41
C GLY A 55 6.14 6.66 9.99
N VAL A 56 7.02 6.30 10.92
CA VAL A 56 6.97 5.05 11.69
C VAL A 56 7.08 5.38 13.16
N THR A 57 6.20 4.80 13.98
CA THR A 57 6.27 4.90 15.44
C THR A 57 6.69 3.54 15.99
N LEU A 58 7.76 3.53 16.79
CA LEU A 58 8.20 2.35 17.53
C LEU A 58 7.79 2.52 19.00
N ALA A 59 7.04 1.55 19.52
CA ALA A 59 6.57 1.52 20.91
C ALA A 59 7.09 0.26 21.62
N GLY A 60 7.39 0.37 22.91
CA GLY A 60 7.87 -0.71 23.78
C GLY A 60 6.88 -1.05 24.88
#